data_AF-A0AAN5MFI8-F1
#
_entry.id   AF-A0AAN5MFI8-F1
#
_cell.length_a   1.000
_cell.length_b   1.000
_cell.length_c   1.000
_cell.angle_alpha   90.00
_cell.angle_beta   90.00
_cell.angle_gamma   90.00
#
_symmetry.space_group_name_H-M   'P 1'
#
loop_
_entity.id
_entity.type
_entity.pdbx_description
1 polymer ?
#
loop_
_entity_poly.entity_id
_entity_poly.type
_entity_poly.pdbx_seq_one_letter_code
_entity_poly.pdbx_strand_id
1 'polypeptide(L)' 'MPIPPQLTADCPLPVIPDELTYGGAILLLTDAMKSIADCDHDKRAIREIEAERIKKSPRLEGHEVNYQ' A
#
# COMPACT_ATOMS: atom_id res chain seq x y z
N MET A 1 1.04 -22.69 -1.52
CA MET A 1 1.22 -21.77 -2.67
C MET A 1 1.78 -20.47 -2.12
N PRO A 2 2.92 -19.96 -2.60
CA PRO A 2 3.50 -18.70 -2.13
C PRO A 2 2.64 -17.50 -2.57
N ILE A 3 2.69 -16.40 -1.81
CA ILE A 3 2.06 -15.14 -2.20
C ILE A 3 2.84 -14.58 -3.41
N PRO A 4 2.16 -14.18 -4.50
CA PRO A 4 2.81 -13.52 -5.63
C PRO A 4 3.58 -12.26 -5.17
N PRO A 5 4.86 -12.09 -5.53
CA PRO A 5 5.70 -11.00 -5.01
C PRO A 5 5.14 -9.60 -5.25
N GLN A 6 4.39 -9.41 -6.35
CA GLN A 6 3.74 -8.14 -6.68
C GLN A 6 2.67 -7.71 -5.66
N LEU A 7 2.11 -8.64 -4.88
CA LEU A 7 1.12 -8.34 -3.84
C LEU A 7 1.76 -7.90 -2.52
N THR A 8 3.08 -8.04 -2.39
CA THR A 8 3.85 -7.66 -1.20
C THR A 8 4.97 -6.68 -1.55
N ALA A 9 4.97 -6.15 -2.77
CA ALA A 9 5.96 -5.17 -3.19
C ALA A 9 5.72 -3.85 -2.45
N ASP A 10 6.82 -3.21 -2.04
CA ASP A 10 6.77 -1.87 -1.50
C ASP A 10 6.47 -0.84 -2.59
N CYS A 11 6.04 0.35 -2.16
CA CYS A 11 5.88 1.50 -3.04
C CYS A 11 7.19 1.86 -3.74
N PRO A 12 7.25 1.84 -5.08
CA PRO A 12 8.49 2.12 -5.79
C PRO A 12 8.90 3.57 -5.58
N LEU A 13 10.10 3.81 -5.05
CA LEU A 13 10.62 5.15 -4.91
C LEU A 13 11.21 5.63 -6.25
N PRO A 14 10.96 6.89 -6.67
CA PRO A 14 11.61 7.42 -7.87
C PRO A 14 13.12 7.56 -7.62
N VAL A 15 13.91 7.35 -8.67
CA VAL A 15 15.37 7.52 -8.60
C VAL A 15 15.69 9.01 -8.57
N ILE A 16 16.37 9.46 -7.51
CA ILE A 16 16.85 10.83 -7.41
C ILE A 16 18.21 10.91 -8.12
N PRO A 17 18.38 11.79 -9.14
CA PRO A 17 19.66 11.93 -9.83
C PRO A 17 20.68 12.71 -8.99
N ASP A 18 21.96 12.46 -9.21
CA ASP A 18 23.06 13.17 -8.53
C ASP A 18 23.08 14.68 -8.85
N GLU A 19 22.71 15.04 -10.09
CA GLU A 19 22.50 16.42 -10.51
C GLU A 19 21.05 16.65 -10.92
N LEU A 20 20.43 17.68 -10.36
CA LEU A 20 19.02 18.01 -10.61
C LEU A 20 18.89 19.34 -11.37
N THR A 21 18.64 19.25 -12.67
CA THR A 21 18.23 20.41 -13.47
C THR A 21 16.77 20.77 -13.16
N TYR A 22 16.36 22.01 -13.46
CA TYR A 22 14.96 22.42 -13.29
C TYR A 22 13.99 21.51 -14.05
N GLY A 23 14.31 21.16 -15.31
CA GLY A 23 13.51 20.23 -16.10
C GLY A 23 13.50 18.81 -15.49
N GLY A 24 14.65 18.35 -14.98
CA GLY A 24 14.76 17.08 -14.27
C GLY A 24 13.92 17.02 -12.99
N ALA A 25 13.80 18.14 -12.26
CA ALA A 25 12.95 18.22 -11.08
C ALA A 25 11.46 18.03 -11.40
N ILE A 26 10.99 18.57 -12.53
CA ILE A 26 9.60 18.38 -12.97
C ILE A 26 9.33 16.91 -13.31
N LEU A 27 10.27 16.24 -13.99
CA LEU A 27 10.15 14.82 -14.31
C LEU A 27 10.18 13.97 -13.04
N LEU A 28 11.11 14.23 -12.12
CA LEU A 28 11.20 13.55 -10.84
C LEU A 28 9.90 13.68 -10.01
N LEU A 29 9.32 14.88 -9.96
CA LEU A 29 8.04 15.12 -9.29
C LEU A 29 6.89 14.37 -9.97
N THR A 30 6.89 14.29 -11.29
CA THR A 30 5.88 13.54 -12.05
C THR A 30 5.96 12.04 -11.73
N ASP A 31 7.16 11.48 -11.71
CA ASP A 31 7.40 10.08 -11.34
C ASP A 31 7.00 9.81 -9.88
N ALA A 32 7.32 10.73 -8.98
CA ALA A 32 6.92 10.64 -7.58
C ALA A 32 5.39 10.64 -7.43
N MET A 33 4.69 11.55 -8.10
CA MET A 33 3.22 11.62 -8.08
C MET A 33 2.58 10.35 -8.63
N LYS A 34 3.14 9.79 -9.71
CA LYS A 34 2.67 8.52 -10.28
C LYS A 34 2.81 7.37 -9.27
N SER A 35 3.99 7.22 -8.66
CA SER A 35 4.22 6.20 -7.63
C SER A 35 3.24 6.32 -6.46
N ILE A 36 2.99 7.53 -5.96
CA ILE A 36 2.03 7.79 -4.89
C ILE A 36 0.62 7.36 -5.32
N ALA A 37 0.19 7.75 -6.52
CA ALA A 37 -1.14 7.43 -7.03
C ALA A 37 -1.35 5.92 -7.19
N ASP A 38 -0.37 5.22 -7.75
CA ASP A 38 -0.40 3.76 -7.91
C ASP A 38 -0.46 3.07 -6.53
N CYS A 39 0.33 3.53 -5.57
CA CYS A 39 0.30 3.00 -4.20
C CYS A 39 -1.01 3.25 -3.45
N ASP A 40 -1.59 4.43 -3.61
CA ASP A 40 -2.88 4.74 -2.98
C ASP A 40 -4.02 3.92 -3.61
N HIS A 41 -3.89 3.55 -4.89
CA HIS A 41 -4.79 2.61 -5.53
C HIS A 41 -4.70 1.22 -4.90
N ASP A 42 -3.50 0.67 -4.75
CA ASP A 42 -3.28 -0.64 -4.16
C ASP A 42 -3.75 -0.70 -2.69
N LYS A 43 -3.40 0.32 -1.89
CA LYS A 43 -3.84 0.42 -0.49
C LYS A 43 -5.35 0.50 -0.37
N ARG A 44 -6.04 1.19 -1.30
CA ARG A 44 -7.50 1.23 -1.34
C ARG A 44 -8.08 -0.14 -1.62
N ALA A 45 -7.56 -0.86 -2.62
CA ALA A 45 -8.01 -2.22 -2.92
C ALA A 45 -7.84 -3.17 -1.73
N ILE A 46 -6.71 -3.08 -1.00
CA ILE A 46 -6.50 -3.86 0.24
C ILE A 46 -7.55 -3.51 1.29
N ARG A 47 -7.83 -2.23 1.53
CA ARG A 47 -8.85 -1.79 2.51
C ARG A 47 -10.25 -2.30 2.14
N GLU A 48 -10.59 -2.32 0.87
CA GLU A 48 -11.86 -2.87 0.38
C GLU A 48 -11.95 -4.38 0.63
N ILE A 49 -10.88 -5.12 0.33
CA ILE A 49 -10.79 -6.57 0.63
C ILE A 49 -10.95 -6.83 2.13
N GLU A 50 -10.25 -6.08 2.98
CA GLU A 50 -10.33 -6.22 4.43
C GLU A 50 -11.73 -5.86 4.96
N ALA A 51 -12.38 -4.85 4.40
CA ALA A 51 -13.77 -4.51 4.74
C ALA A 51 -14.73 -5.68 4.40
N GLU A 52 -14.56 -6.33 3.25
CA GLU A 52 -15.35 -7.51 2.88
C GLU A 52 -15.07 -8.73 3.78
N ARG A 53 -13.81 -8.91 4.22
CA ARG A 53 -13.46 -9.95 5.22
C ARG A 53 -14.17 -9.71 6.55
N ILE A 54 -14.18 -8.47 7.03
CA ILE A 54 -14.85 -8.08 8.28
C ILE A 54 -16.37 -8.28 8.17
N LYS A 55 -16.99 -7.96 7.03
CA LYS A 55 -18.43 -8.20 6.80
C LYS A 55 -18.77 -9.69 6.78
N LYS A 56 -17.92 -10.52 6.17
CA LYS A 56 -18.16 -11.97 6.02
C LYS A 56 -17.85 -12.78 7.28
N SER A 57 -16.99 -12.26 8.15
CA SER A 57 -16.66 -12.87 9.42
C SER A 57 -16.58 -11.75 10.45
N PRO A 58 -17.60 -11.56 11.32
CA PRO A 58 -17.42 -10.69 12.47
C PRO A 58 -16.23 -11.26 13.24
N ARG A 59 -15.13 -10.51 13.27
CA ARG A 59 -13.98 -10.81 14.11
C ARG A 59 -14.55 -10.94 15.51
N LEU A 60 -14.48 -12.15 16.08
CA LEU A 60 -15.00 -12.47 17.41
C LEU A 60 -14.62 -11.33 18.36
N GLU A 61 -15.60 -10.48 18.70
CA GLU A 61 -15.44 -9.52 19.78
C GLU A 61 -15.23 -10.34 21.05
N GLY A 62 -14.08 -10.12 21.70
CA GLY A 62 -13.83 -10.47 23.09
C GLY A 62 -14.10 -11.91 23.51
N HIS A 63 -13.10 -12.79 23.39
CA HIS A 63 -12.91 -13.77 24.46
C HIS A 63 -12.36 -13.00 25.67
N GLU A 64 -13.22 -12.56 26.59
CA GLU A 64 -12.80 -12.36 27.97
C GLU A 64 -12.26 -13.71 28.48
N VAL A 65 -10.96 -13.76 28.72
CA VAL A 65 -10.32 -14.92 29.34
C VAL A 65 -10.67 -14.86 30.83
N ASN A 66 -11.75 -15.53 31.22
CA ASN A 66 -12.09 -15.72 32.62
C ASN A 66 -11.18 -16.81 33.20
N TYR A 67 -10.22 -16.42 34.03
CA TYR A 67 -9.52 -17.33 34.94
C TYR A 67 -10.40 -17.53 36.18
N GLN A 68 -11.10 -18.66 36.22
CA GLN A 68 -11.67 -19.24 37.43
C GLN A 68 -10.92 -20.53 37.75
#